data_AF-A0A7Y2MCC2-F1
#
_entry.id   AF-A0A7Y2MCC2-F1
#
_cell.length_a   1.000
_cell.length_b   1.000
_cell.length_c   1.000
_cell.angle_alpha   90.00
_cell.angle_beta   90.00
_cell.angle_gamma   90.00
#
_symmetry.space_group_name_H-M   'P 1'
#
loop_
_entity.id
_entity.type
_entity.pdbx_description
1 polymer ?
#
loop_
_entity_poly.entity_id
_entity_poly.type
_entity_poly.pdbx_seq_one_letter_code
_entity_poly.pdbx_strand_id
1 'polypeptide(L)' 'MTAAASLSFQPDDVDVLAGALYTWCAERNIKLRSQQGLSIASIAIDLYHAGHHTQDDLLVALHERELH' A
#
# COMPACT_ATOMS: atom_id res chain seq x y z
N MET A 1 21.33 12.58 -3.30
CA MET A 1 21.52 11.16 -3.67
C MET A 1 20.75 10.35 -2.63
N THR A 2 19.48 10.04 -2.89
CA THR A 2 18.65 9.24 -1.96
C THR A 2 19.10 7.79 -2.06
N ALA A 3 19.59 7.24 -0.95
CA ALA A 3 19.90 5.82 -0.88
C ALA A 3 18.62 5.04 -1.21
N ALA A 4 18.66 4.24 -2.28
CA ALA A 4 17.67 3.18 -2.47
C ALA A 4 17.91 2.20 -1.32
N ALA A 5 17.17 2.36 -0.23
CA ALA A 5 17.13 1.39 0.84
C ALA A 5 16.76 0.06 0.19
N SER A 6 17.71 -0.88 0.17
CA SER A 6 17.46 -2.24 -0.28
C SER A 6 16.53 -2.87 0.76
N LEU A 7 15.23 -2.69 0.55
CA LEU A 7 14.19 -3.13 1.46
C LEU A 7 14.09 -4.64 1.38
N SER A 8 14.44 -5.28 2.48
CA SER A 8 14.24 -6.70 2.67
C SER A 8 12.83 -6.88 3.23
N PHE A 9 11.80 -6.79 2.37
CA PHE A 9 10.45 -7.13 2.79
C PHE A 9 10.45 -8.56 3.33
N GLN A 10 10.03 -8.71 4.58
CA GLN A 10 9.71 -10.01 5.12
C GLN A 10 8.43 -10.52 4.43
N PRO A 11 8.21 -11.85 4.39
CA PRO A 11 6.96 -12.41 3.88
C PRO A 11 5.72 -11.77 4.50
N ASP A 12 5.75 -11.54 5.82
CA ASP A 12 4.67 -10.87 6.56
C ASP A 12 4.40 -9.44 6.07
N ASP A 13 5.43 -8.69 5.67
CA ASP A 13 5.28 -7.33 5.16
C ASP A 13 4.56 -7.33 3.81
N VAL A 14 4.85 -8.34 2.98
CA VAL A 14 4.19 -8.54 1.68
C VAL A 14 2.73 -8.92 1.89
N ASP A 15 2.42 -9.77 2.88
CA ASP A 15 1.04 -10.14 3.21
C ASP A 15 0.24 -8.94 3.70
N VAL A 16 0.82 -8.09 4.54
CA VAL A 16 0.21 -6.84 5.01
C VAL A 16 -0.10 -5.88 3.86
N LEU A 17 0.88 -5.63 2.99
CA LEU A 17 0.70 -4.76 1.81
C LEU A 17 -0.31 -5.33 0.83
N ALA A 18 -0.21 -6.63 0.51
CA ALA A 18 -1.13 -7.30 -0.38
C ALA A 18 -2.56 -7.26 0.17
N GLY A 19 -2.75 -7.57 1.45
CA GLY A 19 -4.04 -7.50 2.12
C GLY A 19 -4.68 -6.12 2.00
N ALA A 20 -3.93 -5.05 2.31
CA ALA A 20 -4.44 -3.68 2.21
C ALA A 20 -4.83 -3.33 0.77
N LEU A 21 -3.97 -3.66 -0.20
CA LEU A 21 -4.20 -3.37 -1.62
C LEU A 21 -5.37 -4.17 -2.20
N TYR A 22 -5.50 -5.45 -1.85
CA TYR A 22 -6.62 -6.27 -2.30
C TYR A 22 -7.95 -5.78 -1.74
N THR A 23 -7.99 -5.45 -0.44
CA THR A 23 -9.20 -4.90 0.19
C THR A 23 -9.60 -3.58 -0.46
N TRP A 24 -8.66 -2.63 -0.57
CA TRP A 24 -8.92 -1.34 -1.20
C TRP A 24 -9.41 -1.47 -2.65
N CYS A 25 -8.76 -2.35 -3.43
CA CYS A 25 -9.16 -2.63 -4.80
C CYS A 25 -10.56 -3.26 -4.88
N ALA A 26 -10.88 -4.18 -3.98
CA ALA A 26 -12.17 -4.88 -3.95
C ALA A 26 -13.33 -3.92 -3.61
N GLU A 27 -13.15 -3.04 -2.62
CA GLU A 27 -14.15 -2.04 -2.22
C GLU A 27 -14.54 -1.10 -3.37
N ARG A 28 -13.58 -0.79 -4.25
CA ARG A 28 -13.74 0.15 -5.35
C ARG A 28 -13.98 -0.51 -6.71
N ASN A 29 -13.98 -1.85 -6.78
CA ASN A 29 -14.01 -2.61 -8.04
C ASN A 29 -12.89 -2.18 -9.02
N ILE A 30 -11.70 -1.92 -8.47
CA ILE A 30 -10.51 -1.54 -9.22
C ILE A 30 -9.65 -2.78 -9.43
N LYS A 31 -9.09 -2.93 -10.63
CA LYS A 31 -8.09 -3.98 -10.88
C LYS A 31 -6.75 -3.51 -10.30
N LEU A 32 -6.11 -4.33 -9.48
CA LEU A 32 -4.78 -4.04 -8.92
C LEU A 32 -3.73 -3.70 -10.00
N ARG A 33 -3.81 -4.35 -11.16
CA ARG A 33 -2.92 -4.10 -12.31
C ARG A 33 -3.29 -2.88 -13.16
N SER A 34 -4.32 -2.13 -12.78
CA SER A 34 -4.67 -0.88 -13.46
C SER A 34 -3.73 0.25 -13.06
N GLN A 35 -3.73 1.35 -13.81
CA GLN A 35 -2.94 2.54 -13.46
C GLN A 35 -3.26 3.03 -12.04
N GLN A 36 -4.53 3.04 -11.66
CA GLN A 36 -4.97 3.46 -10.33
C GLN A 36 -4.49 2.50 -9.23
N GLY A 37 -4.58 1.19 -9.48
CA GLY A 37 -4.06 0.16 -8.58
C GLY A 37 -2.55 0.27 -8.37
N LEU A 38 -1.79 0.55 -9.43
CA LEU A 38 -0.34 0.79 -9.34
C LEU A 38 0.00 2.08 -8.60
N SER A 39 -0.75 3.16 -8.81
CA SER A 39 -0.57 4.41 -8.05
C SER A 39 -0.80 4.20 -6.56
N ILE A 40 -1.86 3.48 -6.19
CA ILE A 40 -2.14 3.14 -4.79
C ILE A 40 -1.10 2.17 -4.21
N ALA A 41 -0.61 1.21 -4.99
CA ALA A 41 0.50 0.35 -4.55
C ALA A 41 1.74 1.16 -4.18
N SER A 42 2.08 2.19 -4.97
CA SER A 42 3.19 3.10 -4.64
C SER A 42 2.94 3.83 -3.32
N ILE A 43 1.72 4.36 -3.12
CA ILE A 43 1.37 5.08 -1.90
C ILE A 43 1.38 4.15 -0.67
N ALA A 44 0.90 2.91 -0.82
CA ALA A 44 0.93 1.92 0.26
C ALA A 44 2.36 1.59 0.71
N ILE A 45 3.30 1.49 -0.23
CA ILE A 45 4.73 1.31 0.08
C ILE A 45 5.28 2.53 0.83
N ASP A 46 4.95 3.75 0.39
CA ASP A 46 5.37 4.97 1.07
C ASP A 46 4.80 5.08 2.49
N LEU A 47 3.53 4.68 2.69
CA LEU A 47 2.88 4.62 4.00
C LEU A 47 3.51 3.55 4.89
N TYR A 48 3.82 2.38 4.34
CA TYR A 48 4.53 1.34 5.07
C TYR A 48 5.86 1.87 5.62
N HIS A 49 6.63 2.60 4.79
CA HIS A 49 7.86 3.25 5.24
C HIS A 49 7.64 4.39 6.23
N ALA A 50 6.45 5.01 6.24
CA ALA A 50 6.09 6.03 7.22
C ALA A 50 5.69 5.44 8.58
N GLY A 51 5.62 4.11 8.72
CA GLY A 51 5.34 3.41 9.97
C GLY A 51 4.01 2.67 10.01
N HIS A 52 3.24 2.67 8.92
CA HIS A 52 1.97 1.94 8.82
C HIS A 52 2.24 0.45 8.52
N HIS A 53 2.55 -0.33 9.55
CA HIS A 53 2.97 -1.73 9.41
C HIS A 53 1.84 -2.76 9.54
N THR A 54 0.58 -2.32 9.56
CA THR A 54 -0.57 -3.24 9.63
C THR A 54 -1.53 -2.99 8.48
N GLN A 55 -2.26 -4.04 8.08
CA GLN A 55 -3.20 -3.96 6.97
C GLN A 55 -4.30 -2.90 7.22
N ASP A 56 -4.85 -2.87 8.44
CA ASP A 56 -5.93 -1.95 8.81
C ASP A 56 -5.45 -0.49 8.78
N ASP A 57 -4.28 -0.23 9.36
CA ASP A 57 -3.66 1.09 9.39
C ASP A 57 -3.31 1.60 7.97
N LEU A 58 -2.75 0.73 7.13
CA LEU A 58 -2.53 1.03 5.71
C LEU A 58 -3.83 1.34 4.98
N LEU A 59 -4.87 0.54 5.20
CA LEU A 59 -6.16 0.73 4.53
C LEU A 59 -6.81 2.05 4.93
N VAL A 60 -6.77 2.41 6.23
CA VAL A 60 -7.24 3.70 6.73
C VAL A 60 -6.44 4.84 6.09
N ALA A 61 -5.12 4.78 6.12
CA ALA A 61 -4.26 5.82 5.55
C ALA A 61 -4.41 5.96 4.02
N LEU A 62 -4.64 4.86 3.31
CA LEU A 62 -4.95 4.87 1.88
C LEU A 62 -6.27 5.57 1.59
N HIS A 63 -7.30 5.33 2.40
CA HIS A 63 -8.58 6.03 2.28
C HIS A 63 -8.46 7.53 2.57
N GLU A 64 -7.66 7.92 3.57
CA GLU A 64 -7.41 9.33 3.87
C GLU A 64 -6.66 10.06 2.74
N ARG A 65 -5.70 9.40 2.08
CA ARG A 65 -4.93 10.02 0.99
C ARG A 65 -5.67 10.10 -0.35
N GLU A 66 -6.74 9.33 -0.54
CA GLU A 66 -7.60 9.47 -1.73
C GLU A 66 -8.55 10.68 -1.63
N LEU A 67 -8.85 11.13 -0.41
CA LEU A 67 -9.79 12.23 -0.14
C LEU A 67 -9.16 13.63 -0.30
N HIS A 68 -7.85 13.72 -0.58
CA HIS A 68 -7.10 14.97 -0.80
C HIS A 68 -6.62 15.09 -2.25
#